data_AF-A0A3P6EYG9-F1
#
_entry.id   AF-A0A3P6EYG9-F1
#
_cell.length_a   1.000
_cell.length_b   1.000
_cell.length_c   1.000
_cell.angle_alpha   90.00
_cell.angle_beta   90.00
_cell.angle_gamma   90.00
#
_symmetry.space_group_name_H-M   'P 1'
#
loop_
_entity.id
_entity.type
_entity.pdbx_description
1 polymer ?
#
loop_
_entity_poly.entity_id
_entity_poly.type
_entity_poly.pdbx_seq_one_letter_code
_entity_poly.pdbx_strand_id
1 'polypeptide(L)'
;MLSKGLKAQDYVVHWFQTSTWKRTYAVGIVPLRGANFWPVGPEPSIIEPEISDQPGCKKVTKADKKRKRGVNESPSKKEKFLKRIMHCGICGAPNHNSRFHKKNPKKVCFFVFSFFFVYDV
;
A
#
# COMPACT_ATOMS: atom_id res chain seq x y z
N MET A 1 -19.00 18.55 -49.06
CA MET A 1 -18.35 17.86 -50.20
C MET A 1 -16.85 17.85 -49.93
N LEU A 2 -16.20 16.69 -49.91
CA LEU A 2 -14.75 16.62 -49.83
C LEU A 2 -14.15 17.31 -51.07
N SER A 3 -13.17 18.19 -50.86
CA SER A 3 -12.49 18.93 -51.93
C SER A 3 -11.78 17.96 -52.86
N LYS A 4 -11.98 18.15 -54.17
CA LYS A 4 -11.58 17.22 -55.24
C LYS A 4 -10.05 17.05 -55.25
N GLY A 5 -9.57 15.92 -54.74
CA GLY A 5 -8.16 15.53 -54.79
C GLY A 5 -7.55 15.10 -53.45
N LEU A 6 -8.17 15.46 -52.33
CA LEU A 6 -7.73 15.02 -51.01
C LEU A 6 -8.37 13.68 -50.67
N LYS A 7 -7.55 12.74 -50.19
CA LYS A 7 -8.04 11.46 -49.70
C LYS A 7 -8.62 11.66 -48.30
N ALA A 8 -9.50 10.75 -47.87
CA ALA A 8 -10.10 10.82 -46.55
C ALA A 8 -9.05 10.91 -45.42
N GLN A 9 -7.86 10.33 -45.61
CA GLN A 9 -6.77 10.39 -44.64
C GLN A 9 -6.20 11.80 -44.41
N ASP A 10 -6.31 12.71 -45.39
CA ASP A 10 -5.73 14.06 -45.30
C ASP A 10 -6.53 14.98 -44.36
N TYR A 11 -7.77 14.59 -44.03
CA TYR A 11 -8.61 15.29 -43.05
C TYR A 11 -8.38 14.80 -41.62
N VAL A 12 -7.54 13.77 -41.43
CA VAL A 12 -7.23 13.22 -40.13
C VAL A 12 -6.11 14.04 -39.49
N VAL A 13 -6.35 14.53 -38.27
CA VAL A 13 -5.34 15.23 -37.47
C VAL A 13 -4.08 14.37 -37.33
N HIS A 14 -2.91 15.02 -37.41
CA HIS A 14 -1.59 14.38 -37.32
C HIS A 14 -1.44 13.41 -36.14
N TRP A 15 -2.04 13.71 -34.98
CA TRP A 15 -1.99 12.86 -33.79
C TRP A 15 -2.57 11.45 -33.99
N PHE A 16 -3.50 11.28 -34.93
CA PHE A 16 -4.13 9.99 -35.24
C PHE A 16 -3.47 9.23 -36.40
N GLN A 17 -2.38 9.77 -36.97
CA GLN A 17 -1.67 9.08 -38.04
C GLN A 17 -0.87 7.88 -37.50
N THR A 18 -0.78 6.84 -38.34
CA THR A 18 -0.02 5.62 -38.01
C THR A 18 1.47 5.92 -37.74
N SER A 19 2.04 6.91 -38.43
CA SER A 19 3.41 7.40 -38.19
C SER A 19 3.59 7.89 -36.76
N THR A 20 2.65 8.70 -36.27
CA THR A 20 2.64 9.23 -34.90
C THR A 20 2.49 8.11 -33.88
N TRP A 21 1.54 7.18 -34.11
CA TRP A 21 1.38 6.00 -33.25
C TRP A 21 2.67 5.18 -33.15
N LYS A 22 3.28 4.84 -34.30
CA LYS A 22 4.57 4.12 -34.33
C LYS A 22 5.66 4.88 -33.60
N ARG A 23 5.72 6.21 -33.70
CA ARG A 23 6.72 7.04 -33.00
C ARG A 23 6.50 7.02 -31.49
N THR A 24 5.26 7.13 -31.03
CA THR A 24 4.90 7.11 -29.60
C THR A 24 5.32 5.80 -28.93
N TYR A 25 5.17 4.67 -29.64
CA TYR A 25 5.53 3.35 -29.14
C TYR A 25 6.87 2.83 -29.67
N ALA A 26 7.65 3.66 -30.38
CA ALA A 26 8.99 3.28 -30.85
C ALA A 26 9.95 3.09 -29.67
N VAL A 27 9.78 3.89 -28.62
CA VAL A 27 10.49 3.73 -27.35
C VAL A 27 9.56 3.00 -26.39
N GLY A 28 10.02 1.86 -25.88
CA GLY A 28 9.27 1.09 -24.89
C GLY A 28 9.05 1.87 -23.60
N ILE A 29 7.88 1.71 -22.97
CA ILE A 29 7.62 2.25 -21.64
C ILE A 29 8.52 1.49 -20.66
N VAL A 30 9.44 2.21 -20.02
CA VAL A 30 10.31 1.61 -19.00
C VAL A 30 9.47 1.33 -17.75
N PRO A 31 9.43 0.07 -17.27
CA PRO A 31 8.70 -0.24 -16.05
C PRO A 31 9.34 0.50 -14.87
N LEU A 32 8.53 1.31 -14.18
CA LEU A 32 8.94 1.99 -12.95
C LEU A 32 8.53 1.16 -11.73
N ARG A 33 9.39 1.15 -10.70
CA ARG A 33 9.14 0.44 -9.44
C ARG A 33 7.91 0.96 -8.67
N GLY A 34 7.44 2.17 -8.97
CA GLY A 34 6.27 2.78 -8.36
C GLY A 34 6.23 4.30 -8.55
N ALA A 35 5.19 4.95 -8.03
CA ALA A 35 4.96 6.40 -8.15
C ALA A 35 6.14 7.25 -7.66
N ASN A 36 6.84 6.80 -6.63
CA ASN A 36 8.01 7.50 -6.07
C ASN A 36 9.19 7.63 -7.04
N PHE A 37 9.21 6.84 -8.12
CA PHE A 37 10.26 6.87 -9.13
C PHE A 37 9.88 7.66 -10.38
N TRP A 38 8.69 8.28 -10.39
CA TRP A 38 8.25 9.08 -11.53
C TRP A 38 9.15 10.32 -11.66
N PRO A 39 9.55 10.69 -12.89
CA PRO A 39 10.35 11.89 -13.10
C PRO A 39 9.55 13.12 -12.67
N VAL A 40 10.14 13.95 -11.81
CA VAL A 40 9.58 15.25 -11.44
C VAL A 40 9.87 16.21 -12.58
N GLY A 41 8.83 16.72 -13.22
CA GLY A 41 8.95 17.73 -14.28
C GLY A 41 9.38 19.09 -13.72
N PRO A 42 9.75 20.05 -14.59
CA PRO A 42 10.03 21.44 -14.19
C PRO A 42 8.76 22.19 -13.76
N GLU A 43 7.59 21.63 -14.05
CA GLU A 43 6.29 22.21 -13.70
C GLU A 43 6.11 22.28 -12.18
N PRO A 44 5.43 23.32 -11.68
CA PRO A 44 5.12 23.42 -10.27
C PRO A 44 4.26 22.25 -9.83
N SER A 45 4.42 21.85 -8.56
CA SER A 45 3.52 20.88 -7.94
C SER A 45 2.09 21.37 -8.11
N ILE A 46 1.21 20.49 -8.59
CA ILE A 46 -0.22 20.76 -8.66
C ILE A 46 -0.67 21.08 -7.23
N ILE A 47 -1.04 22.32 -6.99
CA ILE A 47 -1.64 22.73 -5.72
C ILE A 47 -3.06 22.17 -5.74
N GLU A 48 -3.38 21.29 -4.80
CA GLU A 48 -4.74 20.81 -4.65
C GLU A 48 -5.66 22.01 -4.42
N PRO A 49 -6.77 22.14 -5.17
CA PRO A 49 -7.75 23.17 -4.90
C PRO A 49 -8.32 22.98 -3.50
N GLU A 50 -8.62 24.07 -2.82
CA GLU A 50 -9.31 24.01 -1.53
C GLU A 50 -10.66 23.31 -1.71
N ILE A 51 -10.82 22.16 -1.04
CA ILE A 51 -12.06 21.39 -1.10
C ILE A 51 -13.13 22.19 -0.35
N SER A 52 -14.05 22.81 -1.08
CA SER A 52 -15.20 23.48 -0.47
C SER A 52 -16.08 22.46 0.26
N ASP A 53 -16.60 22.85 1.43
CA ASP A 53 -17.56 22.03 2.15
C ASP A 53 -18.85 21.96 1.32
N GLN A 54 -19.06 20.83 0.63
CA GLN A 54 -20.26 20.61 -0.16
C GLN A 54 -21.50 20.64 0.76
N PRO A 55 -22.48 21.51 0.47
CA PRO A 55 -23.71 21.54 1.25
C PRO A 55 -24.43 20.18 1.11
N GLY A 56 -24.58 19.48 2.24
CA GLY A 56 -25.23 18.17 2.31
C GLY A 56 -24.29 16.98 2.45
N CYS A 57 -22.99 17.12 2.16
CA CYS A 57 -22.01 16.06 2.42
C CYS A 57 -21.33 16.29 3.77
N LYS A 58 -22.02 15.93 4.86
CA LYS A 58 -21.37 15.90 6.18
C LYS A 58 -20.22 14.89 6.09
N LYS A 59 -18.98 15.34 6.35
CA LYS A 59 -17.80 14.46 6.47
C LYS A 59 -18.12 13.38 7.49
N VAL A 60 -18.54 12.21 7.03
CA VAL A 60 -18.88 11.08 7.89
C VAL A 60 -17.61 10.63 8.59
N THR A 61 -17.51 10.98 9.87
CA THR A 61 -16.38 10.63 10.71
C THR A 61 -16.34 9.10 10.85
N LYS A 62 -15.17 8.49 11.07
CA LYS A 62 -15.11 7.05 11.36
C LYS A 62 -15.97 6.64 12.57
N ALA A 63 -16.34 7.59 13.44
CA ALA A 63 -17.31 7.40 14.51
C ALA A 63 -18.75 7.22 13.99
N ASP A 64 -19.16 7.96 12.96
CA ASP A 64 -20.50 7.89 12.37
C ASP A 64 -20.73 6.61 11.57
N LYS A 65 -19.65 6.01 11.03
CA LYS A 65 -19.70 4.70 10.36
C LYS A 65 -19.72 3.51 11.32
N LYS A 66 -19.59 3.71 12.64
CA LYS A 66 -19.70 2.60 13.60
C LYS A 66 -21.17 2.30 13.83
N ARG A 67 -21.55 1.04 13.60
CA ARG A 67 -22.88 0.51 13.92
C ARG A 67 -23.22 0.84 15.38
N LYS A 68 -24.33 1.57 15.60
CA LYS A 68 -24.88 1.76 16.94
C LYS A 68 -25.37 0.41 17.46
N ARG A 69 -24.96 0.06 18.67
CA ARG A 69 -25.32 -1.20 19.30
C ARG A 69 -26.77 -1.14 19.80
N GLY A 70 -27.60 -2.13 19.51
CA GLY A 70 -28.97 -2.19 20.04
C GLY A 70 -28.98 -2.33 21.56
N VAL A 71 -30.01 -1.77 22.20
CA VAL A 71 -30.17 -1.77 23.69
C VAL A 71 -30.16 -3.18 24.28
N ASN A 72 -30.62 -4.18 23.52
CA ASN A 72 -30.69 -5.57 23.95
C ASN A 72 -29.54 -6.46 23.43
N GLU A 73 -28.47 -5.87 22.89
CA GLU A 73 -27.31 -6.65 22.47
C GLU A 73 -26.36 -6.91 23.64
N SER A 74 -26.24 -8.17 24.04
CA SER A 74 -25.33 -8.64 25.10
C SER A 74 -23.88 -8.16 24.87
N PRO A 75 -23.17 -7.62 25.88
CA PRO A 75 -21.78 -7.16 25.72
C PRO A 75 -20.85 -8.32 25.30
N SER A 76 -20.45 -8.39 24.02
CA SER A 76 -19.46 -9.38 23.59
C SER A 76 -18.07 -8.83 23.92
N LYS A 77 -17.64 -9.02 25.16
CA LYS A 77 -16.22 -8.94 25.48
C LYS A 77 -15.59 -10.17 24.83
N LYS A 78 -15.05 -10.00 23.62
CA LYS A 78 -14.25 -11.06 22.98
C LYS A 78 -13.09 -11.36 23.92
N GLU A 79 -13.16 -12.51 24.60
CA GLU A 79 -12.04 -13.04 25.34
C GLU A 79 -10.90 -13.22 24.35
N LYS A 80 -9.84 -12.44 24.53
CA LYS A 80 -8.64 -12.55 23.71
C LYS A 80 -7.92 -13.80 24.18
N PHE A 81 -8.38 -14.97 23.74
CA PHE A 81 -7.57 -16.18 23.82
C PHE A 81 -6.29 -15.90 23.05
N LEU A 82 -5.21 -15.60 23.79
CA LEU A 82 -3.86 -15.56 23.25
C LEU A 82 -3.57 -16.99 22.80
N LYS A 83 -3.84 -17.28 21.51
CA LYS A 83 -3.65 -18.59 20.89
C LYS A 83 -2.19 -19.09 20.98
N ARG A 84 -1.26 -18.25 21.45
CA ARG A 84 0.14 -18.58 21.71
C ARG A 84 0.59 -17.91 23.01
N ILE A 85 1.13 -18.71 23.93
CA ILE A 85 1.86 -18.20 25.10
C ILE A 85 3.14 -17.53 24.59
N MET A 86 3.24 -16.21 24.78
CA MET A 86 4.43 -15.47 24.38
C MET A 86 5.52 -15.62 25.43
N HIS A 87 6.72 -16.05 25.01
CA HIS A 87 7.90 -16.11 25.88
C HIS A 87 8.80 -14.90 25.64
N CYS A 88 9.30 -14.33 26.73
CA CYS A 88 10.20 -13.19 26.66
C CYS A 88 11.56 -13.59 26.07
N GLY A 89 12.01 -12.90 25.02
CA GLY A 89 13.33 -13.13 24.42
C GLY A 89 14.52 -12.79 25.32
N ILE A 90 14.32 -12.19 26.51
CA ILE A 90 15.38 -11.92 27.50
C ILE A 90 15.42 -13.01 28.57
N CYS A 91 14.34 -13.17 29.34
CA CYS A 91 14.29 -14.11 30.46
C CYS A 91 13.63 -15.48 30.16
N GLY A 92 13.05 -15.67 28.98
CA GLY A 92 12.34 -16.90 28.61
C GLY A 92 10.98 -17.11 29.27
N ALA A 93 10.62 -16.31 30.28
CA ALA A 93 9.37 -16.47 31.00
C ALA A 93 8.15 -16.13 30.13
N PRO A 94 7.01 -16.82 30.33
CA PRO A 94 5.78 -16.59 29.59
C PRO A 94 5.07 -15.30 30.02
N ASN A 95 4.22 -14.76 29.14
CA ASN A 95 3.26 -13.67 29.38
C ASN A 95 3.83 -12.25 29.54
N HIS A 96 5.01 -11.96 29.00
CA HIS A 96 5.44 -10.56 28.76
C HIS A 96 6.43 -10.43 27.60
N ASN A 97 6.56 -9.21 27.07
CA ASN A 97 7.51 -8.89 26.00
C ASN A 97 8.87 -8.45 26.59
N SER A 98 9.96 -8.75 25.90
CA SER A 98 11.31 -8.31 26.26
C SER A 98 11.46 -6.79 26.44
N ARG A 99 10.62 -5.99 25.77
CA ARG A 99 10.56 -4.53 25.93
C ARG A 99 10.26 -4.05 27.35
N PHE A 100 9.66 -4.88 28.21
CA PHE A 100 9.26 -4.49 29.56
C PHE A 100 10.33 -4.80 30.63
N HIS A 101 11.49 -5.32 30.24
CA HIS A 101 12.61 -5.43 31.18
C HIS A 101 13.21 -4.06 31.47
N LYS A 102 13.32 -3.71 32.75
CA LYS A 102 14.21 -2.63 33.20
C LYS A 102 15.64 -3.05 32.85
N LYS A 103 16.40 -2.15 32.21
CA LYS A 103 17.62 -2.43 31.45
C LYS A 103 18.58 -3.44 32.11
N ASN A 104 18.91 -4.48 31.33
CA ASN A 104 20.09 -5.37 31.35
C ASN A 104 20.18 -6.46 32.44
N PRO A 105 20.08 -7.73 31.99
CA PRO A 105 21.24 -8.62 32.12
C PRO A 105 21.77 -9.08 30.76
N LYS A 106 23.10 -9.02 30.61
CA LYS A 106 23.85 -9.34 29.38
C LYS A 106 23.58 -10.79 28.96
N LYS A 107 23.27 -11.03 27.68
CA LYS A 107 23.30 -12.38 27.11
C LYS A 107 24.67 -12.65 26.52
N VAL A 108 25.35 -13.67 27.04
CA VAL A 108 26.47 -14.32 26.34
C VAL A 108 25.83 -15.31 25.36
N CYS A 109 25.97 -15.05 24.07
CA CYS A 109 25.50 -15.94 23.01
C CYS A 109 26.57 -17.02 22.78
N PHE A 110 26.31 -18.26 23.20
CA PHE A 110 26.92 -19.42 22.56
C PHE A 110 25.86 -20.05 21.65
N PHE A 111 25.93 -19.69 20.36
CA PHE A 111 25.11 -20.28 19.31
C PHE A 111 25.90 -21.47 18.77
N VAL A 112 25.56 -22.69 19.19
CA VAL A 112 25.96 -23.90 18.45
C VAL A 112 24.68 -24.53 17.96
N PHE A 113 24.25 -24.12 16.76
CA PHE A 113 23.24 -24.85 16.01
C PHE A 113 23.95 -26.03 15.32
N SER A 114 24.01 -27.18 15.99
CA SER A 114 24.29 -28.43 15.29
C SER A 114 23.07 -28.78 14.45
N PHE A 115 23.10 -28.43 13.18
CA PHE A 115 22.21 -28.99 12.16
C PHE A 115 22.63 -30.45 11.92
N PHE A 116 21.94 -31.40 12.55
CA PHE A 116 21.88 -32.76 12.02
C PHE A 116 20.73 -32.82 11.01
N PHE A 117 21.07 -32.69 9.73
CA PHE A 117 20.22 -33.17 8.65
C PHE A 117 20.39 -34.69 8.61
N VAL A 118 19.37 -35.43 9.04
CA VAL A 118 19.25 -36.85 8.71
C VAL A 118 18.67 -36.92 7.31
N TYR A 119 19.48 -37.38 6.35
CA TYR A 119 19.03 -37.90 5.07
C TYR A 119 18.52 -39.33 5.30
N ASP A 120 17.26 -39.61 4.94
CA ASP A 120 16.79 -40.96 4.65
C ASP A 120 16.67 -41.09 3.13
N VAL A 121 17.44 -42.03 2.58
CA VAL A 121 17.39 -42.54 1.19
C VAL A 121 16.49 -43.78 1.17
#